data_AF-A0A7C1B0T3-F1
#
_entry.id   AF-A0A7C1B0T3-F1
#
_cell.length_a   1.000
_cell.length_b   1.000
_cell.length_c   1.000
_cell.angle_alpha   90.00
_cell.angle_beta   90.00
_cell.angle_gamma   90.00
#
_symmetry.space_group_name_H-M   'P 1'
#
loop_
_entity.id
_entity.type
_entity.pdbx_description
1 polymer ?
#
loop_
_entity_poly.entity_id
_entity_poly.type
_entity_poly.pdbx_seq_one_letter_code
_entity_poly.pdbx_strand_id
1 'polypeptide(L)' 'MRDYKQTLNLPRTDFPMRANLAQREPEFLKFWENIGLYTQLMEKNKNSPEYILHDGPPYANGDIHLGHALNK' A
#
# COMPACT_ATOMS: atom_id res chain seq x y z
N MET A 1 46.29 8.86 -10.77
CA MET A 1 45.44 9.48 -9.72
C MET A 1 44.71 8.36 -9.01
N ARG A 2 44.81 8.23 -7.67
CA ARG A 2 44.14 7.15 -6.93
C ARG A 2 42.63 7.41 -6.87
N ASP A 3 41.83 6.40 -7.15
CA ASP A 3 40.36 6.47 -7.05
C ASP A 3 39.93 6.23 -5.59
N TYR A 4 39.53 7.30 -4.90
CA TYR A 4 39.06 7.26 -3.51
C TYR A 4 37.57 6.92 -3.39
N LYS A 5 36.83 6.78 -4.51
CA LYS A 5 35.40 6.49 -4.49
C LYS A 5 35.08 5.17 -3.80
N GLN A 6 35.99 4.20 -3.86
CA GLN A 6 35.85 2.89 -3.24
C GLN A 6 36.14 2.89 -1.73
N THR A 7 36.79 3.93 -1.19
CA THR A 7 37.08 4.05 0.24
C THR A 7 35.97 4.79 1.00
N LEU A 8 34.93 5.25 0.31
CA LEU A 8 33.81 5.98 0.89
C LEU A 8 32.63 5.06 1.18
N ASN A 9 32.08 5.16 2.38
CA ASN A 9 30.85 4.46 2.76
C ASN A 9 29.62 5.25 2.30
N LEU A 10 29.30 5.13 1.01
CA LEU A 10 28.16 5.84 0.41
C LEU A 10 26.85 5.07 0.66
N PRO A 11 25.72 5.77 0.86
CA PRO A 11 24.40 5.13 0.95
C PRO A 11 24.09 4.32 -0.31
N ARG A 12 23.59 3.10 -0.13
CA ARG A 12 23.11 2.22 -1.18
C ARG A 12 21.72 1.73 -0.82
N THR A 13 20.81 1.78 -1.78
CA THR A 13 19.47 1.27 -1.62
C THR A 13 18.94 0.79 -2.97
N ASP A 14 18.23 -0.32 -2.94
CA ASP A 14 17.45 -0.80 -4.09
C ASP A 14 16.13 -0.04 -4.23
N PHE A 15 15.80 0.83 -3.26
CA PHE A 15 14.62 1.68 -3.33
C PHE A 15 14.76 2.69 -4.47
N PRO A 16 13.88 2.65 -5.48
CA PRO A 16 13.98 3.53 -6.62
C PRO A 16 13.63 4.96 -6.20
N MET A 17 14.42 5.92 -6.70
CA MET A 17 14.17 7.34 -6.44
C MET A 17 12.86 7.84 -7.07
N ARG A 18 12.38 7.19 -8.14
CA ARG A 18 11.08 7.46 -8.77
C ARG A 18 10.05 6.44 -8.32
N ALA A 19 8.86 6.90 -7.96
CA ALA A 19 7.82 6.05 -7.41
C ALA A 19 7.19 5.10 -8.43
N ASN A 20 6.86 5.57 -9.64
CA ASN A 20 6.23 4.79 -10.70
C ASN A 20 4.93 4.07 -10.26
N LEU A 21 4.08 4.80 -9.51
CA LEU A 21 2.95 4.23 -8.76
C LEU A 21 1.92 3.50 -9.64
N ALA A 22 1.57 4.06 -10.81
CA ALA A 22 0.60 3.43 -11.72
C ALA A 22 0.96 1.99 -12.12
N GLN A 23 2.25 1.62 -12.08
CA GLN A 23 2.72 0.26 -12.36
C GLN A 23 2.89 -0.57 -11.08
N ARG A 24 3.38 0.05 -9.99
CA ARG A 24 3.70 -0.65 -8.74
C ARG A 24 2.49 -0.92 -7.84
N GLU A 25 1.51 -0.02 -7.81
CA GLU A 25 0.31 -0.17 -6.97
C GLU A 25 -0.46 -1.46 -7.29
N PRO A 26 -0.69 -1.83 -8.57
CA PRO A 26 -1.27 -3.13 -8.90
C PRO A 26 -0.48 -4.35 -8.40
N GLU A 27 0.86 -4.25 -8.33
CA GLU A 27 1.71 -5.33 -7.80
C GLU A 27 1.54 -5.48 -6.29
N PHE A 28 1.42 -4.37 -5.56
CA PHE A 28 1.18 -4.37 -4.11
C PHE A 28 -0.19 -4.95 -3.77
N LEU A 29 -1.23 -4.57 -4.51
CA LEU A 29 -2.58 -5.12 -4.33
C LEU A 29 -2.59 -6.64 -4.50
N LYS A 30 -1.98 -7.15 -5.58
CA LYS A 30 -1.83 -8.59 -5.81
C LYS A 30 -1.06 -9.29 -4.70
N PHE A 31 0.03 -8.68 -4.22
CA PHE A 31 0.79 -9.21 -3.11
C PHE A 31 -0.07 -9.33 -1.84
N TRP A 32 -0.83 -8.29 -1.48
CA TRP A 32 -1.70 -8.29 -0.30
C TRP A 32 -2.84 -9.30 -0.40
N GLU A 33 -3.43 -9.45 -1.59
CA GLU A 33 -4.43 -10.48 -1.88
C GLU A 33 -3.85 -11.88 -1.72
N ASN A 34 -2.66 -12.14 -2.30
CA ASN A 34 -2.00 -13.45 -2.24
C ASN A 34 -1.66 -13.89 -0.82
N ILE A 35 -1.25 -12.95 0.04
CA ILE A 35 -0.96 -13.26 1.45
C ILE A 35 -2.23 -13.28 2.32
N GLY A 36 -3.38 -12.86 1.81
CA GLY A 36 -4.61 -12.74 2.59
C GLY A 36 -4.49 -11.72 3.72
N LEU A 37 -3.89 -10.56 3.45
CA LEU A 37 -3.49 -9.57 4.47
C LEU A 37 -4.65 -9.18 5.39
N TYR A 38 -5.85 -8.97 4.84
CA TYR A 38 -7.02 -8.59 5.61
C TYR A 38 -7.36 -9.61 6.71
N THR A 39 -7.37 -10.90 6.36
CA THR A 39 -7.62 -11.99 7.32
C THR A 39 -6.55 -12.03 8.40
N GLN A 40 -5.27 -11.87 8.03
CA GLN A 40 -4.18 -11.82 9.02
C GLN A 40 -4.32 -10.64 9.99
N LEU A 41 -4.77 -9.48 9.49
CA LEU A 41 -5.03 -8.29 10.33
C LEU A 41 -6.19 -8.53 11.31
N MET A 42 -7.25 -9.22 10.88
CA MET A 42 -8.37 -9.59 11.78
C MET A 42 -7.91 -10.54 12.88
N GLU A 43 -7.18 -11.60 12.53
CA GLU A 43 -6.66 -12.57 13.53
C GLU A 43 -5.70 -11.91 14.52
N LYS A 44 -4.81 -11.03 14.04
CA LYS A 44 -3.87 -10.30 14.90
C LYS A 44 -4.58 -9.45 15.96
N ASN A 45 -5.75 -8.88 15.64
CA ASN A 45 -6.49 -7.96 16.50
C ASN A 45 -7.66 -8.61 17.24
N LYS A 46 -7.79 -9.94 17.22
CA LYS A 46 -8.93 -10.68 17.80
C LYS A 46 -9.25 -10.34 19.27
N ASN A 47 -8.25 -9.93 20.06
CA ASN A 47 -8.41 -9.59 21.48
C ASN A 47 -8.33 -8.09 21.75
N SER A 48 -8.25 -7.26 20.70
CA SER A 48 -8.26 -5.81 20.82
C SER A 48 -9.69 -5.30 20.99
N PRO A 49 -9.88 -4.10 21.58
CA PRO A 49 -11.19 -3.46 21.60
C PRO A 49 -11.77 -3.35 20.19
N GLU A 50 -13.04 -3.70 20.03
CA GLU A 50 -13.71 -3.65 18.73
C GLU A 50 -13.85 -2.20 18.24
N TYR A 51 -13.62 -2.02 16.94
CA TYR A 51 -13.90 -0.78 16.23
C TYR A 51 -14.73 -1.12 14.99
N ILE A 52 -15.94 -0.59 14.92
CA ILE A 52 -16.91 -0.87 13.85
C ILE A 52 -17.14 0.42 13.06
N LEU A 53 -16.75 0.40 11.78
CA LEU A 53 -17.02 1.47 10.82
C LEU A 53 -18.12 1.00 9.87
N HIS A 54 -19.32 1.58 10.00
CA HIS A 54 -20.41 1.32 9.06
C HIS A 54 -20.23 2.13 7.79
N ASP A 55 -20.11 1.44 6.67
CA ASP A 55 -20.04 2.05 5.34
C ASP A 55 -21.44 2.23 4.76
N GLY A 56 -21.70 3.40 4.17
CA GLY A 56 -22.97 3.67 3.49
C GLY A 56 -23.01 2.95 2.15
N PRO A 57 -24.04 2.13 1.85
CA PRO A 57 -24.10 1.41 0.58
C PRO A 57 -24.18 2.42 -0.58
N PRO A 58 -23.22 2.42 -1.52
CA PRO A 58 -23.31 3.26 -2.70
C PRO A 58 -24.41 2.76 -3.63
N TYR A 59 -24.98 3.65 -4.43
CA TYR A 59 -25.84 3.22 -5.53
C TYR A 59 -24.98 2.50 -6.58
N ALA A 60 -25.43 1.31 -7.01
CA ALA A 60 -24.73 0.51 -8.03
C ALA A 60 -24.96 1.03 -9.47
N ASN A 61 -25.33 2.31 -9.62
CA ASN A 61 -25.72 2.92 -10.88
C ASN A 61 -24.74 4.06 -11.21
N GLY A 62 -24.17 4.04 -12.42
CA GLY A 62 -23.27 5.10 -12.90
C GLY A 62 -21.80 4.91 -12.52
N ASP A 63 -20.96 5.80 -13.05
CA ASP A 63 -19.52 5.74 -12.85
C ASP A 63 -19.08 6.34 -11.50
N ILE A 64 -17.97 5.83 -10.99
CA ILE A 64 -17.30 6.36 -9.81
C ILE A 64 -16.75 7.75 -10.14
N HIS A 65 -16.99 8.70 -9.24
CA HIS A 65 -16.51 10.07 -9.32
C HIS A 65 -15.68 10.45 -8.10
N LEU A 66 -15.04 11.62 -8.11
CA LEU A 66 -14.13 12.05 -7.04
C LEU A 66 -14.75 11.99 -5.63
N GLY A 67 -16.04 12.32 -5.48
CA GLY A 67 -16.75 12.17 -4.20
C GLY A 67 -16.77 10.75 -3.63
N HIS A 68 -16.83 9.71 -4.49
CA HIS A 68 -16.72 8.32 -4.06
C HIS A 68 -15.30 8.00 -3.58
N ALA A 69 -14.28 8.52 -4.27
CA ALA A 69 -12.90 8.35 -3.87
C ALA A 69 -12.54 9.10 -2.57
N LEU A 70 -13.20 10.23 -2.28
CA LEU A 70 -12.98 10.98 -1.05
C LEU A 70 -13.65 10.32 0.18
N ASN A 71 -14.77 9.62 -0.03
CA ASN A 71 -15.51 8.94 1.04
C ASN A 71 -14.84 7.62 1.48
N LYS A 72 -14.03 7.02 0.60
CA LYS A 72 -13.31 5.75 0.80
C LYS A 72 -11.88 5.97 1.24
#